data_AF-A0A830F6X9-F1
#
_entry.id   AF-A0A830F6X9-F1
#
_cell.length_a   1.000
_cell.length_b   1.000
_cell.length_c   1.000
_cell.angle_alpha   90.00
_cell.angle_beta   90.00
_cell.angle_gamma   90.00
#
_symmetry.space_group_name_H-M   'P 1'
#
loop_
_entity.id
_entity.type
_entity.pdbx_description
1 polymer ?
#
loop_
_entity_poly.entity_id
_entity_poly.type
_entity_poly.pdbx_seq_one_letter_code
_entity_poly.pdbx_strand_id
1 'polypeptide(L)'
;MGHRALVAYERPDGQYNLHYSHRGAKHLQLKQVLTLGTPFGEDTSENEWTKRVYECLQTASDTSIPTPGRGESRTPTRVWVEPCAVSVTLEEIRRAYLDYLAHEAFYVVGCDDWQLRVTAYRVFWFGLADVATTARRTPTVGHGALRTVAWRDGDPVNDEYVRGEFDALKAVVGDLLDCGVFASDGEALAYLERLFREWSADADSHVTLRESQ
;
A
#
# COMPACT_ATOMS: atom_id res chain seq x y z
N MET A 1 8.03 8.18 11.95
CA MET A 1 7.34 7.52 10.82
C MET A 1 5.85 7.41 11.12
N GLY A 2 5.02 7.57 10.09
CA GLY A 2 3.56 7.59 10.25
C GLY A 2 2.94 6.19 10.31
N HIS A 3 3.56 5.20 9.66
CA HIS A 3 3.03 3.85 9.41
C HIS A 3 1.73 3.84 8.61
N ARG A 4 1.62 4.79 7.69
CA ARG A 4 0.44 5.00 6.86
C ARG A 4 0.32 3.87 5.84
N ALA A 5 -0.89 3.37 5.65
CA ALA A 5 -1.17 2.34 4.66
C ALA A 5 -2.44 2.67 3.88
N LEU A 6 -2.48 2.15 2.66
CA LEU A 6 -3.64 2.17 1.79
C LEU A 6 -4.17 0.74 1.69
N VAL A 7 -5.50 0.56 1.77
CA VAL A 7 -6.16 -0.75 1.80
C VAL A 7 -7.19 -0.80 0.69
N ALA A 8 -7.08 -1.77 -0.21
CA ALA A 8 -7.97 -1.99 -1.33
C ALA A 8 -8.81 -3.25 -1.07
N TYR A 9 -10.09 -3.09 -0.75
CA TYR A 9 -11.04 -4.20 -0.63
C TYR A 9 -11.61 -4.54 -2.00
N GLU A 10 -11.39 -5.77 -2.43
CA GLU A 10 -11.90 -6.32 -3.69
C GLU A 10 -13.43 -6.43 -3.64
N ARG A 11 -14.07 -6.05 -4.75
CA ARG A 11 -15.50 -6.16 -4.99
C ARG A 11 -15.80 -7.35 -5.90
N PRO A 12 -17.05 -7.85 -5.93
CA PRO A 12 -17.45 -8.92 -6.84
C PRO A 12 -17.27 -8.61 -8.33
N ASP A 13 -17.21 -7.33 -8.72
CA ASP A 13 -16.96 -6.88 -10.10
C ASP A 13 -15.46 -6.79 -10.47
N GLY A 14 -14.56 -7.20 -9.56
CA GLY A 14 -13.10 -7.17 -9.76
C GLY A 14 -12.47 -5.79 -9.56
N GLN A 15 -13.26 -4.78 -9.20
CA GLN A 15 -12.76 -3.46 -8.79
C GLN A 15 -12.54 -3.39 -7.29
N TYR A 16 -12.07 -2.25 -6.78
CA TYR A 16 -11.67 -2.11 -5.39
C TYR A 16 -12.27 -0.86 -4.75
N ASN A 17 -12.58 -0.98 -3.46
CA ASN A 17 -12.85 0.16 -2.59
C ASN A 17 -11.59 0.48 -1.78
N LEU A 18 -11.21 1.73 -1.78
CA LEU A 18 -9.95 2.19 -1.24
C LEU A 18 -10.16 2.85 0.12
N HIS A 19 -9.41 2.42 1.12
CA HIS A 19 -9.48 2.92 2.48
C HIS A 19 -8.10 3.30 3.00
N TYR A 20 -8.08 4.19 3.98
CA TYR A 20 -6.86 4.64 4.62
C TYR A 20 -6.67 4.01 6.00
N SER A 21 -5.42 3.73 6.36
CA SER A 21 -5.05 3.36 7.72
C SER A 21 -3.87 4.20 8.18
N HIS A 22 -4.03 4.93 9.27
CA HIS A 22 -2.96 5.78 9.80
C HIS A 22 -1.77 4.97 10.32
N ARG A 23 -2.02 3.79 10.90
CA ARG A 23 -1.00 2.93 11.56
C ARG A 23 -0.89 1.53 10.93
N GLY A 24 -1.50 1.33 9.76
CA GLY A 24 -1.66 0.02 9.14
C GLY A 24 -0.34 -0.63 8.72
N ALA A 25 0.68 0.16 8.38
CA ALA A 25 1.96 -0.36 7.94
C ALA A 25 2.85 -0.88 9.08
N LYS A 26 2.46 -0.67 10.34
CA LYS A 26 3.22 -1.09 11.53
C LYS A 26 3.25 -2.62 11.58
N HIS A 27 4.45 -3.21 11.41
CA HIS A 27 4.70 -4.66 11.36
C HIS A 27 3.76 -5.44 10.43
N LEU A 28 3.24 -4.77 9.41
CA LEU A 28 2.23 -5.28 8.50
C LEU A 28 0.99 -5.93 9.16
N GLN A 29 0.66 -5.52 10.39
CA GLN A 29 -0.29 -6.20 11.27
C GLN A 29 -1.72 -6.34 10.69
N LEU A 30 -2.11 -5.52 9.71
CA LEU A 30 -3.43 -5.61 9.08
C LEU A 30 -3.70 -6.99 8.46
N LYS A 31 -2.68 -7.72 8.01
CA LYS A 31 -2.86 -9.07 7.49
C LYS A 31 -3.47 -10.04 8.51
N GLN A 32 -3.18 -9.87 9.80
CA GLN A 32 -3.65 -10.77 10.86
C GLN A 32 -5.00 -10.35 11.45
N VAL A 33 -5.29 -9.04 11.49
CA VAL A 33 -6.42 -8.49 12.27
C VAL A 33 -7.67 -8.22 11.43
N LEU A 34 -7.54 -8.16 10.10
CA LEU A 34 -8.68 -8.03 9.22
C LEU A 34 -9.31 -9.39 9.00
N THR A 35 -10.57 -9.54 9.40
CA THR A 35 -11.38 -10.75 9.23
C THR A 35 -12.78 -10.39 8.76
N LEU A 36 -13.59 -11.35 8.35
CA LEU A 36 -15.02 -11.08 8.06
C LEU A 36 -15.79 -10.58 9.29
N GLY A 37 -15.36 -10.98 10.49
CA GLY A 37 -15.94 -10.51 11.74
C GLY A 37 -15.52 -9.09 12.12
N THR A 38 -14.35 -8.65 11.63
CA THR A 38 -13.72 -7.37 11.93
C THR A 38 -13.12 -6.75 10.65
N PRO A 39 -13.95 -6.42 9.64
CA PRO A 39 -13.45 -6.07 8.31
C PRO A 39 -12.60 -4.81 8.30
N PHE A 40 -12.71 -3.93 9.31
CA PHE A 40 -11.91 -2.71 9.45
C PHE A 40 -10.92 -2.77 10.63
N GLY A 41 -10.74 -3.95 11.22
CA GLY A 41 -9.78 -4.20 12.30
C GLY A 41 -10.16 -3.57 13.63
N GLU A 42 -11.46 -3.38 13.88
CA GLU A 42 -12.02 -3.08 15.19
C GLU A 42 -11.67 -4.16 16.24
N ASP A 43 -11.65 -3.77 17.51
CA ASP A 43 -11.27 -4.68 18.62
C ASP A 43 -12.35 -5.71 18.98
N THR A 44 -13.60 -5.50 18.55
CA THR A 44 -14.72 -6.41 18.80
C THR A 44 -15.40 -6.84 17.51
N SER A 45 -15.65 -8.14 17.36
CA SER A 45 -16.40 -8.72 16.24
C SER A 45 -17.91 -8.54 16.35
N GLU A 46 -18.40 -7.92 17.43
CA GLU A 46 -19.82 -7.63 17.64
C GLU A 46 -20.27 -6.31 16.98
N ASN A 47 -19.36 -5.60 16.30
CA ASN A 47 -19.71 -4.36 15.62
C ASN A 47 -20.45 -4.65 14.30
N GLU A 48 -21.78 -4.76 14.39
CA GLU A 48 -22.64 -5.00 13.21
C GLU A 48 -22.68 -3.80 12.24
N TRP A 49 -22.31 -2.60 12.68
CA TRP A 49 -22.27 -1.44 11.79
C TRP A 49 -21.14 -1.57 10.76
N THR A 50 -19.93 -1.90 11.20
CA THR A 50 -18.76 -2.04 10.31
C THR A 50 -18.96 -3.16 9.29
N LYS A 51 -19.59 -4.27 9.68
CA LYS A 51 -19.99 -5.34 8.75
C LYS A 51 -20.96 -4.84 7.70
N ARG A 52 -22.02 -4.11 8.10
CA ARG A 52 -22.97 -3.51 7.15
C ARG A 52 -22.33 -2.49 6.23
N VAL A 53 -21.35 -1.72 6.71
CA VAL A 53 -20.55 -0.82 5.87
C VAL A 53 -19.78 -1.63 4.84
N TYR A 54 -19.07 -2.69 5.26
CA TYR A 54 -18.32 -3.58 4.36
C TYR A 54 -19.22 -4.20 3.28
N GLU A 55 -20.36 -4.76 3.66
CA GLU A 55 -21.35 -5.33 2.75
C GLU A 55 -21.92 -4.29 1.77
N CYS A 56 -22.31 -3.11 2.27
CA CYS A 56 -22.84 -2.03 1.44
C CYS A 56 -21.83 -1.57 0.38
N LEU A 57 -20.57 -1.45 0.75
CA LEU A 57 -19.51 -1.00 -0.15
C LEU A 57 -19.20 -1.99 -1.28
N GLN A 58 -19.54 -3.29 -1.14
CA GLN A 58 -19.29 -4.28 -2.21
C GLN A 58 -19.97 -3.91 -3.54
N THR A 59 -21.05 -3.13 -3.51
CA THR A 59 -21.80 -2.70 -4.70
C THR A 59 -22.02 -1.19 -4.78
N ALA A 60 -21.37 -0.41 -3.90
CA ALA A 60 -21.58 1.03 -3.82
C ALA A 60 -21.13 1.77 -5.09
N SER A 61 -21.86 2.83 -5.45
CA SER A 61 -21.54 3.74 -6.56
C SER A 61 -20.83 5.01 -6.12
N ASP A 62 -20.81 5.31 -4.82
CA ASP A 62 -20.16 6.47 -4.23
C ASP A 62 -19.57 6.12 -2.85
N THR A 63 -18.94 7.10 -2.19
CA THR A 63 -18.21 6.92 -0.92
C THR A 63 -19.11 7.00 0.32
N SER A 64 -20.43 7.10 0.16
CA SER A 64 -21.37 7.17 1.28
C SER A 64 -21.40 5.86 2.03
N ILE A 65 -21.45 5.96 3.37
CA ILE A 65 -21.56 4.80 4.25
C ILE A 65 -22.86 4.84 5.05
N PRO A 66 -23.44 3.67 5.40
CA PRO A 66 -24.57 3.61 6.32
C PRO A 66 -24.29 4.39 7.62
N THR A 67 -25.31 5.05 8.15
CA THR A 67 -25.22 5.70 9.47
C THR A 67 -25.29 4.63 10.57
N PRO A 68 -24.51 4.75 11.67
CA PRO A 68 -24.66 3.87 12.82
C PRO A 68 -26.09 3.88 13.36
N GLY A 69 -26.60 2.71 13.71
CA GLY A 69 -27.87 2.51 14.39
C GLY A 69 -27.83 2.93 15.86
N ARG A 70 -29.00 2.92 16.50
CA ARG A 70 -29.13 3.29 17.91
C ARG A 70 -28.42 2.25 18.80
N GLY A 71 -27.39 2.69 19.55
CA GLY A 71 -26.60 1.82 20.43
C GLY A 71 -25.35 1.24 19.79
N GLU A 72 -25.15 1.44 18.48
CA GLU A 72 -23.88 1.15 17.83
C GLU A 72 -22.92 2.33 18.01
N SER A 73 -21.64 2.02 18.22
CA SER A 73 -20.59 3.03 18.42
C SER A 73 -19.66 3.06 17.23
N ARG A 74 -19.19 4.28 16.87
CA ARG A 74 -18.03 4.47 15.99
C ARG A 74 -16.77 4.16 16.79
N THR A 75 -16.59 2.89 17.16
CA THR A 75 -15.37 2.44 17.82
C THR A 75 -14.18 2.72 16.89
N PRO A 76 -13.02 3.12 17.42
CA PRO A 76 -11.83 3.29 16.61
C PRO A 76 -11.53 2.01 15.82
N THR A 77 -11.42 2.13 14.51
CA THR A 77 -11.03 1.06 13.61
C THR A 77 -9.58 1.24 13.19
N ARG A 78 -8.89 0.14 12.85
CA ARG A 78 -7.52 0.21 12.33
C ARG A 78 -7.50 0.73 10.89
N VAL A 79 -8.55 0.46 10.13
CA VAL A 79 -8.79 0.98 8.78
C VAL A 79 -10.00 1.92 8.85
N TRP A 80 -9.89 3.14 8.34
CA TRP A 80 -11.02 4.06 8.33
C TRP A 80 -12.16 3.50 7.48
N VAL A 81 -13.35 3.55 8.05
CA VAL A 81 -14.56 2.97 7.44
C VAL A 81 -15.02 3.78 6.24
N GLU A 82 -14.75 5.09 6.22
CA GLU A 82 -15.01 5.95 5.08
C GLU A 82 -14.01 5.63 3.94
N PRO A 83 -14.49 5.18 2.77
CA PRO A 83 -13.60 4.96 1.63
C PRO A 83 -13.10 6.30 1.09
N CYS A 84 -11.83 6.32 0.69
CA CYS A 84 -11.24 7.41 -0.09
C CYS A 84 -11.69 7.38 -1.56
N ALA A 85 -12.00 6.19 -2.07
CA ALA A 85 -12.54 5.96 -3.42
C ALA A 85 -13.29 4.62 -3.46
N VAL A 86 -14.22 4.47 -4.39
CA VAL A 86 -14.95 3.23 -4.63
C VAL A 86 -14.86 2.87 -6.10
N SER A 87 -14.98 1.57 -6.42
CA SER A 87 -15.02 1.09 -7.81
C SER A 87 -13.80 1.55 -8.64
N VAL A 88 -12.59 1.35 -8.13
CA VAL A 88 -11.34 1.68 -8.85
C VAL A 88 -10.54 0.42 -9.17
N THR A 89 -9.79 0.44 -10.26
CA THR A 89 -8.91 -0.68 -10.66
C THR A 89 -7.57 -0.65 -9.91
N LEU A 90 -6.86 -1.79 -9.83
CA LEU A 90 -5.51 -1.82 -9.26
C LEU A 90 -4.52 -0.92 -10.01
N GLU A 91 -4.67 -0.77 -11.33
CA GLU A 91 -3.83 0.12 -12.14
C GLU A 91 -4.05 1.59 -11.74
N GLU A 92 -5.32 2.01 -11.62
CA GLU A 92 -5.67 3.35 -11.17
C GLU A 92 -5.20 3.61 -9.75
N ILE A 93 -5.35 2.65 -8.83
CA ILE A 93 -4.84 2.75 -7.46
C ILE A 93 -3.35 3.07 -7.48
N ARG A 94 -2.55 2.27 -8.20
CA ARG A 94 -1.09 2.44 -8.26
C ARG A 94 -0.70 3.78 -8.89
N ARG A 95 -1.42 4.24 -9.92
CA ARG A 95 -1.06 5.46 -10.67
C ARG A 95 -1.56 6.76 -10.04
N ALA A 96 -2.72 6.75 -9.39
CA ALA A 96 -3.43 7.96 -9.00
C ALA A 96 -3.70 8.11 -7.51
N TYR A 97 -3.68 7.02 -6.74
CA TYR A 97 -4.03 7.04 -5.32
C TYR A 97 -2.87 6.69 -4.38
N LEU A 98 -2.00 5.79 -4.82
CA LEU A 98 -0.86 5.37 -4.01
C LEU A 98 0.25 6.41 -4.07
N ASP A 99 0.37 7.18 -2.99
CA ASP A 99 1.55 7.97 -2.69
C ASP A 99 2.67 7.05 -2.17
N TYR A 100 3.70 6.83 -2.99
CA TYR A 100 4.80 5.92 -2.72
C TYR A 100 5.77 6.45 -1.65
N LEU A 101 5.82 7.77 -1.45
CA LEU A 101 6.66 8.39 -0.41
C LEU A 101 5.93 8.36 0.94
N ALA A 102 4.62 8.57 0.93
CA ALA A 102 3.84 8.74 2.15
C ALA A 102 3.32 7.42 2.73
N HIS A 103 2.88 6.49 1.88
CA HIS A 103 2.41 5.18 2.30
C HIS A 103 3.59 4.23 2.48
N GLU A 104 3.61 3.54 3.61
CA GLU A 104 4.64 2.56 3.97
C GLU A 104 4.18 1.11 3.70
N ALA A 105 2.89 0.90 3.45
CA ALA A 105 2.32 -0.39 3.06
C ALA A 105 1.06 -0.21 2.19
N PHE A 106 0.81 -1.20 1.35
CA PHE A 106 -0.42 -1.33 0.57
C PHE A 106 -1.00 -2.72 0.78
N TYR A 107 -2.31 -2.80 1.01
CA TYR A 107 -3.00 -4.07 1.23
C TYR A 107 -4.03 -4.29 0.13
N VAL A 108 -4.07 -5.50 -0.40
CA VAL A 108 -5.16 -5.98 -1.25
C VAL A 108 -5.93 -7.01 -0.45
N VAL A 109 -7.20 -6.76 -0.21
CA VAL A 109 -8.09 -7.58 0.61
C VAL A 109 -9.14 -8.20 -0.28
N GLY A 110 -8.95 -9.48 -0.60
CA GLY A 110 -9.97 -10.31 -1.24
C GLY A 110 -10.81 -11.06 -0.22
N CYS A 111 -11.87 -11.71 -0.69
CA CYS A 111 -12.69 -12.61 0.11
C CYS A 111 -12.75 -13.99 -0.55
N ASP A 112 -12.35 -15.02 0.19
CA ASP A 112 -12.46 -16.43 -0.20
C ASP A 112 -13.50 -17.09 0.68
N ASP A 113 -14.73 -17.28 0.17
CA ASP A 113 -15.93 -17.88 0.78
C ASP A 113 -16.23 -17.46 2.23
N TRP A 114 -15.37 -17.85 3.17
CA TRP A 114 -15.51 -17.73 4.63
C TRP A 114 -14.38 -16.95 5.31
N GLN A 115 -13.41 -16.39 4.56
CA GLN A 115 -12.29 -15.64 5.13
C GLN A 115 -11.78 -14.52 4.21
N LEU A 116 -11.19 -13.49 4.82
CA LEU A 116 -10.49 -12.46 4.06
C LEU A 116 -9.08 -12.94 3.69
N ARG A 117 -8.75 -12.87 2.40
CA ARG A 117 -7.39 -13.06 1.90
C ARG A 117 -6.71 -11.70 1.81
N VAL A 118 -5.80 -11.43 2.74
CA VAL A 118 -5.07 -10.16 2.78
C VAL A 118 -3.66 -10.34 2.21
N THR A 119 -3.38 -9.70 1.08
CA THR A 119 -2.01 -9.59 0.52
C THR A 119 -1.41 -8.26 0.94
N ALA A 120 -0.22 -8.32 1.55
CA ALA A 120 0.48 -7.14 2.04
C ALA A 120 1.70 -6.84 1.17
N TYR A 121 1.81 -5.59 0.72
CA TYR A 121 2.93 -5.06 -0.03
C TYR A 121 3.64 -3.99 0.76
N ARG A 122 4.97 -4.00 0.72
CA ARG A 122 5.79 -2.83 1.02
C ARG A 122 5.83 -1.91 -0.18
N VAL A 123 5.86 -0.61 0.13
CA VAL A 123 5.81 0.48 -0.84
C VAL A 123 7.18 1.15 -0.86
N PHE A 124 7.74 1.35 -2.05
CA PHE A 124 9.07 1.90 -2.26
C PHE A 124 8.99 3.08 -3.21
N TRP A 125 9.37 4.27 -2.74
CA TRP A 125 9.45 5.46 -3.59
C TRP A 125 10.80 5.54 -4.30
N PHE A 126 10.77 5.73 -5.62
CA PHE A 126 11.98 5.73 -6.44
C PHE A 126 12.66 7.09 -6.56
N GLY A 127 11.99 8.19 -6.17
CA GLY A 127 12.57 9.52 -6.32
C GLY A 127 13.86 9.68 -5.54
N LEU A 128 14.90 10.23 -6.18
CA LEU A 128 16.27 10.26 -5.64
C LEU A 128 16.61 11.55 -4.88
N ALA A 129 15.71 12.55 -4.86
CA ALA A 129 15.98 13.87 -4.29
C ALA A 129 16.21 13.90 -2.77
N ASP A 130 15.97 12.79 -2.07
CA ASP A 130 16.27 12.59 -0.65
C ASP A 130 17.67 11.97 -0.41
N VAL A 131 18.27 11.35 -1.44
CA VAL A 131 19.55 10.64 -1.35
C VAL A 131 20.63 11.20 -2.28
N ALA A 132 20.28 12.05 -3.25
CA ALA A 132 21.19 12.67 -4.19
C ALA A 132 20.96 14.18 -4.24
N THR A 133 22.06 14.95 -4.22
CA THR A 133 22.02 16.41 -4.23
C THR A 133 21.72 17.00 -5.60
N THR A 134 22.08 16.29 -6.67
CA THR A 134 21.85 16.70 -8.06
C THR A 134 20.48 16.28 -8.59
N ALA A 135 19.82 15.32 -7.93
CA ALA A 135 18.54 14.78 -8.37
C ALA A 135 17.39 15.80 -8.24
N ARG A 136 16.52 15.82 -9.26
CA ARG A 136 15.28 16.58 -9.24
C ARG A 136 14.21 15.84 -8.45
N ARG A 137 13.26 16.61 -7.91
CA ARG A 137 12.07 16.03 -7.29
C ARG A 137 11.23 15.33 -8.35
N THR A 138 10.85 14.09 -8.06
CA THR A 138 9.89 13.32 -8.85
C THR A 138 8.52 13.28 -8.15
N PRO A 139 7.44 12.93 -8.86
CA PRO A 139 6.14 12.72 -8.23
C PRO A 139 6.22 11.71 -7.08
N THR A 140 5.37 11.88 -6.06
CA THR A 140 5.23 10.89 -4.98
C THR A 140 4.14 9.88 -5.30
N VAL A 141 3.10 10.29 -6.03
CA VAL A 141 2.00 9.44 -6.50
C VAL A 141 2.34 8.83 -7.86
N GLY A 142 2.14 7.51 -8.00
CA GLY A 142 2.37 6.80 -9.26
C GLY A 142 3.85 6.70 -9.66
N HIS A 143 4.77 6.76 -8.71
CA HIS A 143 6.20 6.78 -8.98
C HIS A 143 6.99 5.97 -7.94
N GLY A 144 6.99 4.66 -8.11
CA GLY A 144 7.68 3.74 -7.22
C GLY A 144 7.33 2.29 -7.49
N ALA A 145 7.54 1.44 -6.50
CA ALA A 145 7.27 0.02 -6.59
C ALA A 145 6.57 -0.56 -5.35
N LEU A 146 5.95 -1.70 -5.57
CA LEU A 146 5.36 -2.58 -4.57
C LEU A 146 6.12 -3.90 -4.56
N ARG A 147 6.32 -4.49 -3.38
CA ARG A 147 6.84 -5.86 -3.23
C ARG A 147 6.15 -6.56 -2.08
N THR A 148 5.77 -7.82 -2.23
CA THR A 148 5.34 -8.64 -1.09
C THR A 148 6.51 -8.98 -0.17
N VAL A 149 6.21 -9.32 1.08
CA VAL A 149 7.20 -9.84 2.03
C VAL A 149 6.92 -11.32 2.32
N ALA A 150 7.94 -12.05 2.73
CA ALA A 150 7.77 -13.43 3.20
C ALA A 150 7.06 -13.46 4.56
N TRP A 151 6.33 -14.55 4.83
CA TRP A 151 5.57 -14.73 6.09
C TRP A 151 5.91 -16.08 6.70
N ARG A 152 5.99 -16.13 8.04
CA ARG A 152 6.15 -17.36 8.82
C ARG A 152 5.31 -17.25 10.09
N ASP A 153 4.48 -18.26 10.35
CA ASP A 153 3.62 -18.32 11.53
C ASP A 153 2.76 -17.07 11.76
N GLY A 154 2.34 -16.44 10.66
CA GLY A 154 1.54 -15.23 10.68
C GLY A 154 2.34 -13.93 10.72
N ASP A 155 3.64 -13.96 11.02
CA ASP A 155 4.49 -12.77 11.11
C ASP A 155 5.32 -12.53 9.85
N PRO A 156 5.59 -11.26 9.48
CA PRO A 156 6.41 -10.96 8.33
C PRO A 156 7.89 -11.23 8.64
N VAL A 157 8.55 -11.97 7.75
CA VAL A 157 9.96 -12.34 7.86
C VAL A 157 10.79 -11.33 7.10
N ASN A 158 11.87 -10.85 7.72
CA ASN A 158 12.85 -9.93 7.13
C ASN A 158 12.26 -8.60 6.62
N ASP A 159 11.08 -8.18 7.08
CA ASP A 159 10.41 -6.96 6.63
C ASP A 159 11.28 -5.69 6.79
N GLU A 160 11.94 -5.55 7.93
CA GLU A 160 12.85 -4.43 8.17
C GLU A 160 14.11 -4.50 7.30
N TYR A 161 14.61 -5.72 7.06
CA TYR A 161 15.78 -5.96 6.23
C TYR A 161 15.49 -5.60 4.77
N VAL A 162 14.32 -5.98 4.26
CA VAL A 162 13.86 -5.64 2.91
C VAL A 162 13.82 -4.11 2.69
N ARG A 163 13.39 -3.34 3.70
CA ARG A 163 13.41 -1.89 3.62
C ARG A 163 14.83 -1.33 3.61
N GLY A 164 15.69 -1.83 4.49
CA GLY A 164 17.10 -1.43 4.55
C GLY A 164 17.87 -1.74 3.27
N GLU A 165 17.60 -2.89 2.64
CA GLU A 165 18.20 -3.26 1.35
C GLU A 165 17.82 -2.29 0.23
N PHE A 166 16.53 -1.92 0.14
CA PHE A 166 16.10 -0.93 -0.84
C PHE A 166 16.68 0.46 -0.55
N ASP A 167 16.70 0.90 0.72
CA ASP A 167 17.26 2.19 1.10
C ASP A 167 18.76 2.26 0.75
N ALA A 168 19.50 1.17 0.98
CA ALA A 168 20.91 1.06 0.60
C ALA A 168 21.09 1.09 -0.93
N LEU A 169 20.26 0.34 -1.66
CA LEU A 169 20.26 0.33 -3.13
C LEU A 169 20.06 1.74 -3.69
N LYS A 170 19.05 2.43 -3.17
CA LYS A 170 18.66 3.78 -3.56
C LYS A 170 19.77 4.78 -3.25
N ALA A 171 20.39 4.69 -2.07
CA ALA A 171 21.52 5.54 -1.68
C ALA A 171 22.71 5.38 -2.64
N VAL A 172 23.09 4.14 -2.96
CA VAL A 172 24.19 3.88 -3.91
C VAL A 172 23.89 4.45 -5.30
N VAL A 173 22.67 4.30 -5.80
CA VAL A 173 22.27 4.93 -7.07
C VAL A 173 22.34 6.45 -6.99
N GLY A 174 21.93 7.03 -5.86
CA GLY A 174 22.04 8.46 -5.62
C GLY A 174 23.49 8.96 -5.64
N ASP A 175 24.40 8.27 -4.96
CA ASP A 175 25.83 8.60 -4.96
C ASP A 175 26.44 8.52 -6.37
N LEU A 176 26.09 7.48 -7.14
CA LEU A 176 26.53 7.33 -8.52
C LEU A 176 26.02 8.46 -9.43
N LEU A 177 24.79 8.91 -9.21
CA LEU A 177 24.23 10.07 -9.92
C LEU A 177 25.01 11.35 -9.60
N ASP A 178 25.27 11.61 -8.32
CA ASP A 178 26.03 12.79 -7.88
C ASP A 178 27.49 12.77 -8.36
N CYS A 179 28.07 11.58 -8.54
CA CYS A 179 29.40 11.40 -9.13
C CYS A 179 29.42 11.56 -10.67
N GLY A 180 28.26 11.78 -11.30
CA GLY A 180 28.15 11.94 -12.75
C GLY A 180 28.33 10.63 -13.54
N VAL A 181 28.12 9.47 -12.90
CA VAL A 181 28.16 8.17 -13.58
C VAL A 181 26.98 8.03 -14.55
N PHE A 182 25.82 8.57 -14.17
CA PHE A 182 24.64 8.64 -15.04
C PHE A 182 24.57 9.99 -15.74
N ALA A 183 24.14 9.98 -17.01
CA ALA A 183 23.95 11.19 -17.79
C ALA A 183 22.69 11.96 -17.39
N SER A 184 21.73 11.32 -16.70
CA SER A 184 20.49 11.95 -16.25
C SER A 184 19.83 11.18 -15.10
N ASP A 185 18.92 11.86 -14.39
CA ASP A 185 18.03 11.25 -13.39
C ASP A 185 17.24 10.06 -13.97
N GLY A 186 16.83 10.15 -15.24
CA GLY A 186 16.09 9.09 -15.92
C GLY A 186 16.92 7.81 -16.08
N GLU A 187 18.22 7.94 -16.36
CA GLU A 187 19.13 6.80 -16.46
C GLU A 187 19.37 6.16 -15.08
N ALA A 188 19.57 7.00 -14.05
CA ALA A 188 19.70 6.52 -12.67
C ALA A 188 18.43 5.78 -12.20
N LEU A 189 17.25 6.32 -12.52
CA LEU A 189 15.96 5.69 -12.20
C LEU A 189 15.76 4.38 -12.95
N ALA A 190 16.09 4.31 -14.23
CA ALA A 190 16.03 3.06 -15.00
C ALA A 190 16.99 2.01 -14.43
N TYR A 191 18.17 2.42 -13.98
CA TYR A 191 19.12 1.54 -13.31
C TYR A 191 18.60 1.04 -11.96
N LEU A 192 18.02 1.92 -11.13
CA LEU A 192 17.37 1.55 -9.87
C LEU A 192 16.20 0.59 -10.10
N GLU A 193 15.34 0.86 -11.08
CA GLU A 193 14.23 -0.02 -11.45
C GLU A 193 14.73 -1.42 -11.81
N ARG A 194 15.76 -1.52 -12.66
CA ARG A 194 16.34 -2.80 -13.05
C ARG A 194 16.85 -3.56 -11.83
N LEU A 195 17.61 -2.89 -10.97
CA LEU A 195 18.13 -3.51 -9.74
C LEU A 195 17.01 -3.95 -8.79
N PHE A 196 15.95 -3.14 -8.65
CA PHE A 196 14.78 -3.50 -7.86
C PHE A 196 14.11 -4.76 -8.39
N ARG A 197 13.95 -4.88 -9.72
CA ARG A 197 13.34 -6.06 -10.36
C ARG A 197 14.19 -7.32 -10.16
N GLU A 198 15.51 -7.19 -10.28
CA GLU A 198 16.45 -8.29 -10.03
C GLU A 198 16.40 -8.74 -8.56
N TRP A 199 16.41 -7.78 -7.63
CA TRP A 199 16.30 -8.03 -6.19
C TRP A 199 14.93 -8.61 -5.79
N SER A 200 13.85 -8.25 -6.50
CA SER A 200 12.49 -8.68 -6.19
C SER A 200 12.03 -9.91 -6.97
N ALA A 201 12.93 -10.62 -7.66
CA ALA A 201 12.56 -11.70 -8.58
C ALA A 201 11.87 -12.90 -7.89
N ASP A 202 12.03 -13.04 -6.57
CA ASP A 202 11.43 -14.08 -5.73
C ASP A 202 10.07 -13.70 -5.13
N ALA A 203 9.60 -12.47 -5.36
CA ALA A 203 8.40 -11.90 -4.76
C ALA A 203 7.46 -11.33 -5.83
N ASP A 204 6.17 -11.28 -5.48
CA ASP A 204 5.22 -10.52 -6.29
C ASP A 204 5.53 -9.04 -6.15
N SER A 205 5.80 -8.39 -7.30
CA SER A 205 6.27 -7.02 -7.35
C SER A 205 5.69 -6.26 -8.52
N HIS A 206 5.48 -4.97 -8.32
CA HIS A 206 4.88 -4.09 -9.32
C HIS A 206 5.57 -2.74 -9.32
N VAL A 207 6.12 -2.35 -10.47
CA VAL A 207 6.71 -1.03 -10.66
C VAL A 207 5.71 -0.13 -11.37
N THR A 208 5.63 1.13 -10.97
CA THR A 208 4.82 2.16 -11.61
C THR A 208 5.65 3.43 -11.68
N LEU A 209 6.03 3.83 -12.89
CA LEU A 209 6.72 5.08 -13.13
C LEU A 209 5.84 5.97 -13.99
N ARG A 210 5.42 7.09 -13.42
CA ARG A 210 4.88 8.20 -14.17
C ARG A 210 6.03 8.95 -14.82
N GLU A 211 5.97 9.15 -16.13
CA GLU A 211 6.91 10.02 -16.83
C GLU A 211 6.80 11.44 -16.26
N SER A 212 7.95 12.05 -16.00
CA SER A 212 8.03 13.47 -15.64
C SER A 212 7.59 14.28 -16.86
N GLN A 213 6.46 14.99 -16.75
CA GLN A 213 6.04 15.97 -17.76
C GLN A 213 6.95 17.21 -17.73
#